data_AF-A0A7J4TKC1-F1
#
_entry.id   AF-A0A7J4TKC1-F1
#
_cell.length_a   1.000
_cell.length_b   1.000
_cell.length_c   1.000
_cell.angle_alpha   90.00
_cell.angle_beta   90.00
_cell.angle_gamma   90.00
#
_symmetry.space_group_name_H-M   'P 1'
#
loop_
_entity.id
_entity.type
_entity.pdbx_description
1 polymer ?
#
loop_
_entity_poly.entity_id
_entity_poly.type
_entity_poly.pdbx_seq_one_letter_code
_entity_poly.pdbx_strand_id
1 'polypeptide(L)' 'MVDNELIYMPVNQMETQLEAITTTIAYLEKKDSCDPEVLEELKKERNRLLRELNVHQR' A
#
# COMPACT_ATOMS: atom_id res chain seq x y z
N MET A 1 25.29 11.05 0.02
CA MET A 1 23.94 11.62 -0.14
C MET A 1 23.22 10.62 -1.00
N VAL A 2 22.26 9.87 -0.45
CA VAL A 2 21.43 8.98 -1.28
C VAL A 2 20.40 9.90 -1.91
N ASP A 3 20.48 10.07 -3.23
CA ASP A 3 19.56 10.90 -3.98
C ASP A 3 18.13 10.46 -3.65
N ASN A 4 17.38 11.41 -3.10
CA ASN A 4 15.96 11.27 -2.82
C ASN A 4 15.24 11.42 -4.18
N GLU A 5 15.42 10.43 -5.06
CA GLU A 5 14.53 10.24 -6.19
C GLU A 5 13.14 10.06 -5.59
N LEU A 6 12.31 11.09 -5.72
CA LEU A 6 10.86 10.91 -5.66
C LEU A 6 10.56 9.86 -6.72
N ILE A 7 10.44 8.61 -6.31
CA ILE A 7 10.13 7.48 -7.20
C ILE A 7 8.75 7.80 -7.75
N TYR A 8 8.73 8.47 -8.91
CA TYR A 8 7.50 8.76 -9.62
C TYR A 8 7.03 7.44 -10.21
N MET A 9 6.27 6.71 -9.42
CA MET A 9 5.64 5.49 -9.88
C MET A 9 4.52 5.86 -10.85
N PRO A 10 4.48 5.25 -12.05
CA PRO A 10 3.34 5.37 -12.96
C PRO A 10 2.00 5.05 -12.28
N VAL A 11 0.94 5.79 -12.63
CA VAL A 11 -0.41 5.64 -12.04
C VAL A 11 -0.94 4.21 -12.15
N ASN A 12 -0.81 3.58 -13.31
CA ASN A 12 -1.26 2.20 -13.51
C ASN A 12 -0.53 1.19 -12.61
N GLN A 13 0.74 1.43 -12.29
CA GLN A 13 1.51 0.61 -11.37
C GLN A 13 1.05 0.85 -9.93
N MET A 14 0.78 2.10 -9.54
CA MET A 14 0.22 2.42 -8.22
C MET A 14 -1.15 1.77 -8.03
N GLU A 15 -2.01 1.78 -9.04
CA GLU A 15 -3.32 1.11 -9.01
C GLU A 15 -3.17 -0.41 -8.87
N THR A 16 -2.29 -1.03 -9.65
CA THR A 16 -2.00 -2.47 -9.57
C THR A 16 -1.47 -2.86 -8.18
N GLN A 17 -0.57 -2.06 -7.62
CA GLN A 17 -0.04 -2.30 -6.28
C GLN A 17 -1.10 -2.10 -5.20
N LEU A 18 -1.95 -1.08 -5.33
CA LEU A 18 -3.04 -0.82 -4.41
C LEU A 18 -4.02 -2.01 -4.37
N GLU A 19 -4.36 -2.59 -5.52
CA GLU A 19 -5.19 -3.79 -5.61
C GLU A 19 -4.53 -4.99 -4.93
N ALA A 20 -3.24 -5.23 -5.22
CA ALA A 20 -2.48 -6.34 -4.64
C ALA A 20 -2.38 -6.24 -3.11
N ILE A 21 -2.05 -5.06 -2.59
CA ILE A 21 -1.95 -4.81 -1.14
C ILE A 21 -3.32 -4.96 -0.47
N THR A 22 -4.37 -4.41 -1.07
CA THR A 22 -5.74 -4.52 -0.54
C THR A 22 -6.19 -5.97 -0.44
N THR A 23 -5.96 -6.75 -1.49
CA THR A 23 -6.29 -8.19 -1.52
C THR A 23 -5.47 -8.97 -0.49
N THR A 24 -4.19 -8.64 -0.36
CA THR A 24 -3.29 -9.29 0.61
C THR A 24 -3.70 -9.01 2.05
N ILE A 25 -4.04 -7.76 2.39
CA ILE A 25 -4.57 -7.41 3.71
C ILE A 25 -5.82 -8.24 4.02
N ALA A 26 -6.79 -8.29 3.10
CA ALA A 26 -8.03 -9.05 3.31
C ALA A 26 -7.78 -10.56 3.45
N TYR A 27 -6.79 -11.10 2.75
CA TYR A 27 -6.36 -12.49 2.89
C TYR A 27 -5.72 -12.76 4.26
N LEU A 28 -4.84 -11.86 4.70
CA LEU A 28 -4.12 -11.97 5.97
C LEU A 28 -5.05 -11.79 7.18
N GLU A 29 -6.00 -10.85 7.12
CA GLU A 29 -7.00 -10.64 8.18
C GLU A 29 -7.95 -11.83 8.34
N LYS A 30 -8.15 -12.64 7.30
CA LYS A 30 -8.91 -13.89 7.36
C LYS A 30 -8.12 -15.05 7.96
N LYS A 31 -6.80 -14.94 8.07
CA LYS A 31 -5.94 -15.96 8.69
C LYS A 31 -5.69 -15.58 10.15
N ASP A 32 -6.07 -16.45 11.07
CA ASP A 32 -5.85 -16.27 12.52
C ASP A 32 -4.37 -16.21 12.97
N SER A 33 -3.42 -16.23 12.04
CA SER A 33 -1.97 -16.30 12.31
C SER A 33 -1.14 -15.22 11.61
N CYS A 34 -1.74 -14.10 11.21
CA CYS A 34 -0.97 -12.99 10.64
C CYS A 34 -0.17 -12.23 11.70
N ASP A 35 1.09 -11.97 11.42
CA ASP A 35 1.93 -11.04 12.18
C ASP A 35 1.32 -9.62 12.12
N PRO A 36 0.97 -9.00 13.27
CA PRO A 36 0.44 -7.65 13.30
C PRO A 36 1.37 -6.60 12.69
N GLU A 37 2.70 -6.78 12.78
CA GLU A 37 3.67 -5.82 12.24
C GLU A 37 3.63 -5.78 10.71
N VAL A 38 3.57 -6.95 10.07
CA VAL A 38 3.42 -7.08 8.62
C VAL A 38 2.12 -6.42 8.15
N LEU A 39 1.02 -6.64 8.88
CA LEU A 39 -0.27 -6.08 8.54
C LEU A 39 -0.27 -4.54 8.62
N GLU A 40 0.43 -3.98 9.60
CA GLU A 40 0.54 -2.53 9.79
C GLU A 40 1.38 -1.87 8.67
N GLU A 41 2.51 -2.47 8.29
CA GLU A 41 3.32 -1.95 7.17
C GLU A 41 2.56 -1.98 5.84
N LEU A 42 1.79 -3.04 5.56
CA LEU A 42 0.92 -3.10 4.39
C LEU A 42 -0.16 -2.01 4.42
N LYS A 43 -0.75 -1.73 5.59
CA LYS A 43 -1.73 -0.66 5.76
C LYS A 43 -1.12 0.73 5.54
N LYS A 44 0.12 0.95 6.00
CA LYS A 44 0.87 2.21 5.77
C LYS A 44 1.12 2.43 4.28
N GLU A 45 1.62 1.43 3.56
CA GLU A 45 1.90 1.56 2.13
C GLU A 45 0.62 1.75 1.31
N ARG A 46 -0.45 1.00 1.64
CA ARG A 46 -1.78 1.24 1.04
C ARG A 46 -2.24 2.69 1.21
N ASN A 47 -2.11 3.23 2.42
CA ASN A 47 -2.52 4.60 2.71
C ASN A 47 -1.64 5.64 1.99
N ARG A 48 -0.35 5.35 1.81
CA ARG A 48 0.55 6.16 0.99
C ARG A 48 0.10 6.18 -0.48
N LEU A 49 -0.14 5.01 -1.08
CA LEU A 49 -0.64 4.91 -2.46
C LEU A 49 -1.98 5.64 -2.67
N LEU A 50 -2.90 5.53 -1.71
CA LEU A 50 -4.18 6.24 -1.75
C LEU A 50 -4.03 7.77 -1.73
N ARG A 51 -3.02 8.28 -1.00
CA ARG A 51 -2.68 9.71 -0.99
C ARG A 51 -2.04 10.15 -2.30
N GLU A 52 -1.08 9.36 -2.82
CA GLU A 52 -0.41 9.65 -4.09
C GLU A 52 -1.39 9.63 -5.27
N LEU A 53 -2.36 8.70 -5.26
CA LEU A 53 -3.45 8.63 -6.24
C LEU A 53 -4.55 9.70 -6.02
N ASN A 54 -4.49 10.52 -4.95
CA ASN A 54 -5.53 11.48 -4.56
C ASN A 54 -6.94 10.88 -4.34
N VAL A 55 -7.03 9.60 -3.99
CA VAL A 55 -8.32 8.87 -3.86
C VAL A 55 -9.00 9.11 -2.49
N HIS A 56 -8.29 9.71 -1.51
CA HIS A 56 -8.79 9.95 -0.15
C HIS A 56 -9.13 11.42 0.16
N GLN A 57 -9.43 12.26 -0.84
CA GLN A 57 -9.94 13.62 -0.60
C GLN A 57 -11.46 13.60 -0.32
N ARG A 58 -11.86 13.26 0.90
CA ARG A 58 -13.19 13.57 1.45
C ARG A 58 -13.12 13.89 2.93
#